data_AF-A0A7Y3NJ07-F1
#
_entry.id   AF-A0A7Y3NJ07-F1
#
_cell.length_a   1.000
_cell.length_b   1.000
_cell.length_c   1.000
_cell.angle_alpha   90.00
_cell.angle_beta   90.00
_cell.angle_gamma   90.00
#
_symmetry.space_group_name_H-M   'P 1'
#
loop_
_entity.id
_entity.type
_entity.pdbx_description
1 polymer ?
#
loop_
_entity_poly.entity_id
_entity_poly.type
_entity_poly.pdbx_seq_one_letter_code
_entity_poly.pdbx_strand_id
1 'polypeptide(L)'
;MKIRFFEELRPRISRLYHSSKALPESTILLVQSSVYALAAALTAVLFLTLTNLLFRATFGNFVHLALPWFLFWSFVTIMGTSVLVGFLIDKVSPEAVGSGIPQLKAAYWKDLGYIPLKQAVVKFAAGILSIGGGASLGREGPTLFMGGSIASSIAGFFRVPRFSRRSPAIVGAAAGLAAAFNTPLASITFVLEEIVGDINSRTIGRIVLASVIGAFVVYAFIGRQPAFTVPNIDQVTWIHYFIVPLAALLAALVGVAFQRGALSLRMKWRQQKRVSRFWSPSVAALFTWVLGVTGYLLTGKLGVFSLGYEDLSQVLNGHFLW
;
A
#
# COMPACT_ATOMS: atom_id res chain seq x y z
N MET A 1 22.07 3.46 23.44
CA MET A 1 21.36 4.77 23.36
C MET A 1 19.85 4.67 23.09
N LYS A 2 19.32 3.64 22.39
CA LYS A 2 17.86 3.47 22.10
C LYS A 2 16.96 3.02 23.27
N ILE A 3 17.50 2.56 24.40
CA ILE A 3 16.70 1.95 25.49
C ILE A 3 16.26 2.99 26.54
N ARG A 4 17.08 4.02 26.83
CA ARG A 4 16.80 5.01 27.89
C ARG A 4 15.59 5.92 27.62
N PHE A 5 15.41 6.39 26.38
CA PHE A 5 14.28 7.27 26.04
C PHE A 5 12.91 6.59 26.20
N PHE A 6 12.83 5.30 25.88
CA PHE A 6 11.59 4.52 26.02
C PHE A 6 11.29 4.14 27.46
N GLU A 7 12.30 4.05 28.34
CA GLU A 7 12.09 3.81 29.77
C GLU A 7 11.65 5.06 30.53
N GLU A 8 12.08 6.25 30.11
CA GLU A 8 11.67 7.52 30.73
C GLU A 8 10.22 7.93 30.42
N LEU A 9 9.68 7.61 29.23
CA LEU A 9 8.26 7.83 28.92
C LEU A 9 7.33 6.79 29.57
N ARG A 10 7.86 5.63 29.96
CA ARG A 10 7.13 4.48 30.49
C ARG A 10 6.24 4.78 31.71
N PRO A 11 6.71 5.49 32.77
CA PRO A 11 5.88 5.81 33.93
C PRO A 11 4.89 6.97 33.70
N ARG A 12 5.15 7.90 32.77
CA ARG A 12 4.21 8.99 32.45
C ARG A 12 3.00 8.47 31.67
N ILE A 13 3.21 7.50 30.79
CA ILE A 13 2.16 6.88 29.99
C ILE A 13 1.28 5.96 30.85
N SER A 14 1.84 5.22 31.81
CA SER A 14 1.04 4.43 32.74
C SER A 14 0.17 5.30 33.65
N ARG A 15 0.64 6.49 34.04
CA ARG A 15 -0.20 7.47 34.76
C ARG A 15 -1.33 8.02 33.92
N LEU A 16 -1.12 8.30 32.63
CA LEU A 16 -2.20 8.67 31.69
C LEU A 16 -3.24 7.55 31.56
N TYR A 17 -2.80 6.29 31.45
CA TYR A 17 -3.69 5.13 31.41
C TYR A 17 -4.47 4.92 32.73
N HIS A 18 -3.86 5.19 33.87
CA HIS A 18 -4.55 5.15 35.16
C HIS A 18 -5.48 6.33 35.39
N SER A 19 -5.14 7.52 34.87
CA SER A 19 -5.99 8.73 34.92
C SER A 19 -7.18 8.64 33.97
N SER A 20 -7.10 7.81 32.92
CA SER A 20 -8.23 7.53 32.02
C SER A 20 -9.37 6.69 32.63
N LYS A 21 -9.24 6.19 33.87
CA LYS A 21 -10.33 5.49 34.56
C LYS A 21 -11.57 6.38 34.84
N ALA A 22 -11.48 7.69 34.65
CA ALA A 22 -12.60 8.62 34.80
C ALA A 22 -13.49 8.75 33.54
N LEU A 23 -13.06 8.22 32.39
CA LEU A 23 -13.80 8.33 31.12
C LEU A 23 -14.59 7.04 30.80
N PRO A 24 -15.74 7.14 30.10
CA PRO A 24 -16.44 5.99 29.56
C PRO A 24 -15.53 5.14 28.66
N GLU A 25 -15.68 3.82 28.71
CA GLU A 25 -14.87 2.88 27.92
C GLU A 25 -14.93 3.18 26.41
N SER A 26 -16.12 3.56 25.92
CA SER A 26 -16.34 3.99 24.53
C SER A 26 -15.44 5.16 24.12
N THR A 27 -15.29 6.17 24.99
CA THR A 27 -14.43 7.34 24.75
C THR A 27 -12.96 6.94 24.68
N ILE A 28 -12.50 6.07 25.59
CA ILE A 28 -11.12 5.58 25.59
C ILE A 28 -10.81 4.85 24.28
N LEU A 29 -11.73 4.00 23.83
CA LEU A 29 -11.58 3.23 22.59
C LEU A 29 -11.58 4.12 21.34
N LEU A 30 -12.36 5.20 21.33
CA LEU A 30 -12.34 6.19 20.25
C LEU A 30 -11.01 6.94 20.21
N VAL A 31 -10.54 7.44 21.36
CA VAL A 31 -9.24 8.14 21.46
C VAL A 31 -8.09 7.24 21.02
N GLN A 32 -8.07 5.98 21.48
CA GLN A 32 -7.08 5.00 21.05
C GLN A 32 -7.14 4.76 19.53
N SER A 33 -8.34 4.60 18.97
CA SER A 33 -8.53 4.39 17.54
C SER A 33 -8.02 5.57 16.73
N SER A 34 -8.28 6.80 17.19
CA SER A 34 -7.78 8.02 16.55
C SER A 34 -6.26 8.11 16.58
N VAL A 35 -5.61 7.75 17.69
CA VAL A 35 -4.15 7.71 17.80
C VAL A 35 -3.56 6.68 16.83
N TYR A 36 -4.14 5.48 16.77
CA TYR A 36 -3.71 4.42 15.85
C TYR A 36 -3.89 4.83 14.38
N ALA A 37 -5.05 5.41 14.06
CA ALA A 37 -5.37 5.88 12.72
C ALA A 37 -4.41 7.00 12.28
N LEU A 38 -4.14 7.98 13.15
CA LEU A 38 -3.22 9.08 12.87
C LEU A 38 -1.81 8.57 12.58
N ALA A 39 -1.28 7.67 13.41
CA ALA A 39 0.06 7.10 13.20
C ALA A 39 0.15 6.28 11.90
N ALA A 40 -0.89 5.50 11.59
CA ALA A 40 -0.97 4.72 10.36
C ALA A 40 -1.04 5.64 9.12
N ALA A 41 -1.88 6.67 9.16
CA ALA A 41 -2.07 7.62 8.08
C ALA A 41 -0.81 8.46 7.82
N LEU A 42 -0.14 8.96 8.87
CA LEU A 42 1.14 9.67 8.72
C LEU A 42 2.23 8.79 8.11
N THR A 43 2.24 7.50 8.45
CA THR A 43 3.16 6.55 7.82
C THR A 43 2.84 6.36 6.33
N ALA A 44 1.56 6.25 5.98
CA ALA A 44 1.13 6.18 4.59
C ALA A 44 1.52 7.45 3.82
N VAL A 45 1.28 8.65 4.37
CA VAL A 45 1.71 9.92 3.79
C VAL A 45 3.21 9.93 3.55
N LEU A 46 4.02 9.57 4.56
CA LEU A 46 5.47 9.52 4.40
C LEU A 46 5.89 8.53 3.31
N PHE A 47 5.25 7.35 3.25
CA PHE A 47 5.51 6.36 2.21
C PHE A 47 5.17 6.88 0.80
N LEU A 48 4.01 7.53 0.64
CA LEU A 48 3.59 8.15 -0.62
C LEU A 48 4.55 9.25 -1.04
N THR A 49 4.95 10.12 -0.12
CA THR A 49 5.87 11.22 -0.42
C THR A 49 7.24 10.70 -0.83
N LEU A 50 7.79 9.71 -0.13
CA LEU A 50 9.12 9.17 -0.44
C LEU A 50 9.14 8.32 -1.73
N THR A 51 8.08 7.55 -2.00
CA THR A 51 7.94 6.82 -3.27
C THR A 51 7.88 7.80 -4.45
N ASN A 52 7.02 8.81 -4.37
CA ASN A 52 6.88 9.83 -5.40
C ASN A 52 8.16 10.66 -5.58
N LEU A 53 8.82 11.02 -4.47
CA LEU A 53 10.08 11.77 -4.51
C LEU A 53 11.17 10.99 -5.24
N LEU A 54 11.35 9.70 -4.90
CA LEU A 54 12.34 8.85 -5.56
C LEU A 54 12.05 8.71 -7.06
N PHE A 55 10.79 8.46 -7.43
CA PHE A 55 10.41 8.29 -8.84
C PHE A 55 10.59 9.59 -9.65
N ARG A 56 10.16 10.74 -9.11
CA ARG A 56 10.34 12.04 -9.75
C ARG A 56 11.80 12.42 -9.88
N ALA A 57 12.60 12.21 -8.83
CA ALA A 57 14.03 12.52 -8.86
C ALA A 57 14.80 11.65 -9.85
N THR A 58 14.27 10.47 -10.19
CA THR A 58 14.86 9.52 -11.14
C THR A 58 14.15 9.55 -12.49
N PHE A 59 13.19 8.66 -12.73
CA PHE A 59 12.45 8.53 -13.99
C PHE A 59 11.85 9.85 -14.48
N GLY A 60 11.30 10.66 -13.56
CA GLY A 60 10.76 11.97 -13.90
C GLY A 60 11.79 12.95 -14.48
N ASN A 61 13.06 12.88 -14.04
CA ASN A 61 14.14 13.68 -14.61
C ASN A 61 14.79 13.00 -15.82
N PHE A 62 14.93 11.67 -15.80
CA PHE A 62 15.62 10.92 -16.86
C PHE A 62 14.91 10.99 -18.19
N VAL A 63 13.57 11.11 -18.18
CA VAL A 63 12.76 11.22 -19.41
C VAL A 63 13.12 12.44 -20.26
N HIS A 64 13.72 13.47 -19.65
CA HIS A 64 14.18 14.68 -20.34
C HIS A 64 15.61 14.56 -20.90
N LEU A 65 16.31 13.46 -20.61
CA LEU A 65 17.64 13.20 -21.15
C LEU A 65 17.56 12.61 -22.57
N ALA A 66 18.67 12.69 -23.30
CA ALA A 66 18.79 11.96 -24.57
C ALA A 66 18.60 10.45 -24.34
N LEU A 67 18.03 9.76 -25.34
CA LEU A 67 17.58 8.37 -25.22
C LEU A 67 18.63 7.42 -24.62
N PRO A 68 19.92 7.42 -25.03
CA PRO A 68 20.91 6.52 -24.43
C PRO A 68 21.09 6.72 -22.92
N TRP A 69 21.01 7.97 -22.45
CA TRP A 69 21.12 8.30 -21.03
C TRP A 69 19.86 7.94 -20.24
N PHE A 70 18.68 8.13 -20.83
CA PHE A 70 17.44 7.62 -20.23
C PHE A 70 17.51 6.09 -20.04
N LEU A 71 17.90 5.35 -21.07
CA LEU A 71 18.03 3.88 -21.01
C LEU A 71 19.03 3.45 -19.93
N PHE A 72 20.19 4.08 -19.89
CA PHE A 72 21.23 3.76 -18.91
C PHE A 72 20.77 4.04 -17.47
N TRP A 73 20.30 5.26 -17.19
CA TRP A 73 19.95 5.66 -15.82
C TRP A 73 18.68 5.01 -15.30
N SER A 74 17.69 4.77 -16.16
CA SER A 74 16.50 3.98 -15.79
C SER A 74 16.87 2.54 -15.44
N PHE A 75 17.77 1.91 -16.22
CA PHE A 75 18.25 0.55 -15.95
C PHE A 75 19.03 0.48 -14.62
N VAL A 76 20.00 1.38 -14.43
CA VAL A 76 20.80 1.45 -13.21
C VAL A 76 19.91 1.63 -11.97
N THR A 77 18.91 2.50 -12.06
CA THR A 77 18.01 2.79 -10.94
C THR A 77 17.12 1.59 -10.60
N ILE A 78 16.41 1.02 -11.57
CA ILE A 78 15.48 -0.09 -11.31
C ILE A 78 16.22 -1.35 -10.86
N MET A 79 17.41 -1.61 -11.42
CA MET A 79 18.24 -2.75 -11.01
C MET A 79 18.88 -2.52 -9.64
N GLY A 80 19.44 -1.34 -9.38
CA GLY A 80 20.08 -1.00 -8.11
C GLY A 80 19.10 -1.05 -6.94
N THR A 81 17.92 -0.45 -7.09
CA THR A 81 16.87 -0.52 -6.08
C THR A 81 16.38 -1.95 -5.86
N SER A 82 16.27 -2.76 -6.93
CA SER A 82 15.82 -4.15 -6.82
C SER A 82 16.81 -5.08 -6.13
N VAL A 83 18.12 -4.84 -6.27
CA VAL A 83 19.15 -5.55 -5.50
C VAL A 83 19.03 -5.24 -4.00
N LEU A 84 18.82 -3.96 -3.65
CA LEU A 84 18.60 -3.55 -2.27
C LEU A 84 17.31 -4.16 -1.69
N VAL A 85 16.24 -4.20 -2.49
CA VAL A 85 15.00 -4.89 -2.12
C VAL A 85 15.24 -6.37 -1.88
N GLY A 86 15.99 -7.03 -2.78
CA GLY A 86 16.44 -8.41 -2.65
C GLY A 86 17.16 -8.68 -1.34
N PHE A 87 18.09 -7.80 -0.96
CA PHE A 87 18.78 -7.84 0.33
C PHE A 87 17.81 -7.73 1.52
N LEU A 88 16.91 -6.74 1.49
CA LEU A 88 15.95 -6.49 2.56
C LEU A 88 15.01 -7.68 2.78
N ILE A 89 14.47 -8.27 1.72
CA ILE A 89 13.53 -9.39 1.83
C ILE A 89 14.21 -10.74 2.06
N ASP A 90 15.45 -10.94 1.62
CA ASP A 90 16.16 -12.20 1.83
C ASP A 90 16.85 -12.26 3.20
N LYS A 91 17.55 -11.18 3.58
CA LYS A 91 18.39 -11.16 4.79
C LYS A 91 17.72 -10.54 6.01
N VAL A 92 16.82 -9.56 5.82
CA VAL A 92 16.27 -8.80 6.96
C VAL A 92 14.88 -9.31 7.36
N SER A 93 13.93 -9.34 6.44
CA SER A 93 12.57 -9.85 6.72
C SER A 93 11.92 -10.55 5.52
N PRO A 94 12.06 -11.89 5.46
CA PRO A 94 11.34 -12.76 4.52
C PRO A 94 9.83 -12.51 4.43
N GLU A 95 9.18 -12.25 5.55
CA GLU A 95 7.71 -12.12 5.58
C GLU A 95 7.18 -10.83 4.94
N ALA A 96 8.05 -9.85 4.70
CA ALA A 96 7.69 -8.59 4.05
C ALA A 96 7.40 -8.72 2.53
N VAL A 97 7.59 -9.88 1.92
CA VAL A 97 7.39 -10.11 0.47
C VAL A 97 5.93 -9.92 0.02
N GLY A 98 5.74 -9.46 -1.22
CA GLY A 98 4.44 -9.42 -1.90
C GLY A 98 3.56 -8.25 -1.46
N SER A 99 2.23 -8.42 -1.50
CA SER A 99 1.28 -7.35 -1.20
C SER A 99 1.32 -6.91 0.28
N GLY A 100 1.18 -7.85 1.23
CA GLY A 100 0.96 -7.54 2.65
C GLY A 100 -0.50 -7.75 3.08
N ILE A 101 -1.46 -7.69 2.14
CA ILE A 101 -2.87 -8.01 2.42
C ILE A 101 -3.03 -9.42 3.01
N PRO A 102 -2.48 -10.50 2.39
CA PRO A 102 -2.61 -11.84 2.95
C PRO A 102 -1.95 -11.99 4.33
N GLN A 103 -0.82 -11.31 4.56
CA GLN A 103 -0.13 -11.34 5.85
C GLN A 103 -0.92 -10.61 6.92
N LEU A 104 -1.54 -9.46 6.62
CA LEU A 104 -2.42 -8.77 7.56
C LEU A 104 -3.65 -9.64 7.90
N LYS A 105 -4.28 -10.24 6.89
CA LYS A 105 -5.44 -11.14 7.06
C LYS A 105 -5.07 -12.35 7.93
N ALA A 106 -3.91 -12.98 7.66
CA ALA A 106 -3.38 -14.05 8.48
C ALA A 106 -3.12 -13.58 9.91
N ALA A 107 -2.49 -12.42 10.09
CA ALA A 107 -2.23 -11.87 11.41
C ALA A 107 -3.51 -11.59 12.19
N TYR A 108 -4.53 -11.04 11.54
CA TYR A 108 -5.84 -10.79 12.13
C TYR A 108 -6.48 -12.09 12.63
N TRP A 109 -6.57 -13.10 11.78
CA TRP A 109 -7.27 -14.35 12.10
C TRP A 109 -6.47 -15.30 12.99
N LYS A 110 -5.18 -15.50 12.70
CA LYS A 110 -4.32 -16.51 13.34
C LYS A 110 -3.47 -15.94 14.47
N ASP A 111 -2.94 -14.74 14.30
CA ASP A 111 -1.96 -14.14 15.25
C ASP A 111 -2.57 -13.08 16.17
N LEU A 112 -3.90 -13.08 16.30
CA LEU A 112 -4.67 -12.14 17.15
C LEU A 112 -4.41 -10.66 16.84
N GLY A 113 -4.06 -10.36 15.59
CA GLY A 113 -3.70 -9.02 15.10
C GLY A 113 -2.26 -8.60 15.40
N TYR A 114 -1.41 -9.48 15.93
CA TYR A 114 0.00 -9.19 16.14
C TYR A 114 0.78 -9.22 14.83
N ILE A 115 1.51 -8.13 14.54
CA ILE A 115 2.43 -8.06 13.41
C ILE A 115 3.76 -7.50 13.91
N PRO A 116 4.91 -8.15 13.66
CA PRO A 116 6.20 -7.63 14.08
C PRO A 116 6.54 -6.30 13.39
N LEU A 117 6.90 -5.28 14.16
CA LEU A 117 7.29 -3.96 13.64
C LEU A 117 8.46 -4.05 12.64
N LYS A 118 9.38 -4.99 12.84
CA LYS A 118 10.49 -5.28 11.90
C LYS A 118 9.97 -5.52 10.48
N GLN A 119 8.86 -6.26 10.33
CA GLN A 119 8.27 -6.55 9.02
C GLN A 119 7.74 -5.28 8.37
N ALA A 120 7.07 -4.40 9.13
CA ALA A 120 6.58 -3.13 8.61
C ALA A 120 7.71 -2.17 8.20
N VAL A 121 8.79 -2.08 8.97
CA VAL A 121 9.96 -1.25 8.61
C VAL A 121 10.62 -1.75 7.33
N VAL A 122 10.78 -3.07 7.20
CA VAL A 122 11.32 -3.66 5.96
C VAL A 122 10.36 -3.44 4.78
N LYS A 123 9.05 -3.58 5.00
CA LYS A 123 8.01 -3.32 3.99
C LYS A 123 8.04 -1.87 3.52
N PHE A 124 8.22 -0.93 4.44
CA PHE A 124 8.33 0.50 4.17
C PHE A 124 9.52 0.79 3.27
N ALA A 125 10.72 0.36 3.68
CA ALA A 125 11.94 0.58 2.90
C ALA A 125 11.89 -0.14 1.54
N ALA A 126 11.51 -1.41 1.51
CA ALA A 126 11.43 -2.19 0.27
C ALA A 126 10.35 -1.65 -0.68
N GLY A 127 9.22 -1.17 -0.15
CA GLY A 127 8.16 -0.57 -0.95
C GLY A 127 8.58 0.76 -1.57
N ILE A 128 9.30 1.62 -0.83
CA ILE A 128 9.85 2.87 -1.37
C ILE A 128 10.81 2.58 -2.51
N LEU A 129 11.76 1.67 -2.28
CA LEU A 129 12.75 1.30 -3.30
C LEU A 129 12.12 0.63 -4.52
N SER A 130 11.12 -0.25 -4.32
CA SER A 130 10.49 -0.95 -5.44
C SER A 130 9.63 0.00 -6.28
N ILE A 131 8.64 0.65 -5.65
CA ILE A 131 7.67 1.50 -6.36
C ILE A 131 8.36 2.77 -6.86
N GLY A 132 9.14 3.43 -6.00
CA GLY A 132 9.88 4.65 -6.36
C GLY A 132 11.03 4.39 -7.34
N GLY A 133 11.62 3.19 -7.30
CA GLY A 133 12.65 2.75 -8.26
C GLY A 133 12.12 2.26 -9.59
N GLY A 134 10.80 2.31 -9.83
CA GLY A 134 10.18 2.04 -11.13
C GLY A 134 9.59 0.64 -11.31
N ALA A 135 9.60 -0.24 -10.30
CA ALA A 135 8.89 -1.52 -10.40
C ALA A 135 7.37 -1.30 -10.52
N SER A 136 6.72 -2.04 -11.41
CA SER A 136 5.27 -1.97 -11.67
C SER A 136 4.47 -2.56 -10.50
N LEU A 137 4.20 -1.76 -9.47
CA LEU A 137 3.59 -2.20 -8.22
C LEU A 137 2.68 -1.11 -7.62
N GLY A 138 1.60 -1.55 -6.96
CA GLY A 138 0.69 -0.67 -6.24
C GLY A 138 1.10 -0.38 -4.80
N ARG A 139 0.65 0.77 -4.27
CA ARG A 139 0.87 1.21 -2.88
C ARG A 139 -0.16 0.68 -1.87
N GLU A 140 -1.21 0.00 -2.33
CA GLU A 140 -2.34 -0.47 -1.51
C GLU A 140 -1.88 -1.47 -0.44
N GLY A 141 -1.24 -2.56 -0.87
CA GLY A 141 -0.78 -3.62 0.02
C GLY A 141 0.18 -3.12 1.10
N PRO A 142 1.27 -2.38 0.76
CA PRO A 142 2.19 -1.83 1.73
C PRO A 142 1.52 -0.90 2.75
N THR A 143 0.73 0.07 2.31
CA THR A 143 0.13 1.08 3.20
C THR A 143 -0.87 0.47 4.17
N LEU A 144 -1.72 -0.44 3.69
CA LEU A 144 -2.65 -1.21 4.53
C LEU A 144 -1.91 -2.09 5.56
N PHE A 145 -0.89 -2.83 5.13
CA PHE A 145 -0.11 -3.70 6.02
C PHE A 145 0.67 -2.90 7.08
N MET A 146 1.36 -1.82 6.66
CA MET A 146 2.11 -0.96 7.57
C MET A 146 1.18 -0.27 8.56
N GLY A 147 0.02 0.23 8.11
CA GLY A 147 -0.97 0.84 8.97
C GLY A 147 -1.42 -0.11 10.07
N GLY A 148 -1.80 -1.34 9.72
CA GLY A 148 -2.18 -2.35 10.71
C GLY A 148 -1.05 -2.77 11.64
N SER A 149 0.18 -2.90 11.12
CA SER A 149 1.35 -3.27 11.92
C SER A 149 1.75 -2.19 12.93
N ILE A 150 1.73 -0.93 12.52
CA ILE A 150 2.05 0.22 13.38
C ILE A 150 1.00 0.36 14.47
N ALA A 151 -0.29 0.33 14.12
CA ALA A 151 -1.36 0.38 15.11
C ALA A 151 -1.28 -0.78 16.12
N SER A 152 -1.04 -2.02 15.66
CA SER A 152 -0.86 -3.18 16.54
C SER A 152 0.37 -3.05 17.45
N SER A 153 1.45 -2.49 16.91
CA SER A 153 2.69 -2.25 17.67
C SER A 153 2.49 -1.19 18.75
N ILE A 154 1.82 -0.08 18.42
CA ILE A 154 1.46 0.98 19.36
C ILE A 154 0.53 0.42 20.45
N ALA A 155 -0.48 -0.36 20.09
CA ALA A 155 -1.34 -1.03 21.06
C ALA A 155 -0.53 -1.93 22.01
N GLY A 156 0.45 -2.66 21.48
CA GLY A 156 1.36 -3.46 22.28
C GLY A 156 2.25 -2.66 23.23
N PHE A 157 2.69 -1.48 22.80
CA PHE A 157 3.43 -0.54 23.64
C PHE A 157 2.57 -0.04 24.82
N PHE A 158 1.27 0.21 24.59
CA PHE A 158 0.28 0.51 25.63
C PHE A 158 -0.21 -0.72 26.41
N ARG A 159 0.47 -1.86 26.31
CA ARG A 159 0.15 -3.12 27.01
C ARG A 159 -1.24 -3.67 26.70
N VAL A 160 -1.82 -3.34 25.55
CA VAL A 160 -3.05 -4.00 25.08
C VAL A 160 -2.74 -5.49 24.90
N PRO A 161 -3.51 -6.38 25.57
CA PRO A 161 -3.32 -7.83 25.46
C PRO A 161 -3.41 -8.29 24.02
N ARG A 162 -2.64 -9.33 23.65
CA ARG A 162 -2.58 -9.81 22.26
C ARG A 162 -3.95 -10.16 21.69
N PHE A 163 -4.83 -10.80 22.45
CA PHE A 163 -6.19 -11.15 22.02
C PHE A 163 -7.06 -9.93 21.63
N SER A 164 -6.70 -8.73 22.10
CA SER A 164 -7.39 -7.47 21.77
C SER A 164 -6.73 -6.68 20.63
N ARG A 165 -5.63 -7.17 20.03
CA ARG A 165 -4.88 -6.43 18.98
C ARG A 165 -5.48 -6.53 17.58
N ARG A 166 -6.47 -7.40 17.39
CA ARG A 166 -7.29 -7.45 16.17
C ARG A 166 -7.88 -6.10 15.82
N SER A 167 -8.47 -5.40 16.79
CA SER A 167 -9.11 -4.10 16.56
C SER A 167 -8.10 -3.00 16.16
N PRO A 168 -6.98 -2.77 16.89
CA PRO A 168 -5.94 -1.86 16.43
C PRO A 168 -5.42 -2.18 15.03
N ALA A 169 -5.19 -3.46 14.70
CA ALA A 169 -4.68 -3.84 13.38
C ALA A 169 -5.62 -3.43 12.24
N ILE A 170 -6.93 -3.67 12.36
CA ILE A 170 -7.90 -3.27 11.31
C ILE A 170 -8.16 -1.76 11.28
N VAL A 171 -8.10 -1.08 12.44
CA VAL A 171 -8.18 0.39 12.53
C VAL A 171 -7.00 1.03 11.78
N GLY A 172 -5.77 0.58 12.05
CA GLY A 172 -4.59 1.09 11.36
C GLY A 172 -4.60 0.76 9.87
N ALA A 173 -5.05 -0.44 9.50
CA ALA A 173 -5.17 -0.86 8.11
C ALA A 173 -6.16 0.02 7.33
N ALA A 174 -7.32 0.31 7.92
CA ALA A 174 -8.34 1.19 7.34
C ALA A 174 -7.82 2.61 7.13
N ALA A 175 -7.14 3.18 8.14
CA ALA A 175 -6.55 4.51 8.01
C ALA A 175 -5.42 4.55 6.96
N GLY A 176 -4.55 3.53 6.93
CA GLY A 176 -3.46 3.44 5.97
C GLY A 176 -3.94 3.31 4.52
N LEU A 177 -4.95 2.46 4.27
CA LEU A 177 -5.53 2.29 2.95
C LEU A 177 -6.30 3.54 2.50
N ALA A 178 -7.08 4.15 3.39
CA ALA A 178 -7.77 5.41 3.08
C ALA A 178 -6.78 6.53 2.74
N ALA A 179 -5.66 6.63 3.47
CA ALA A 179 -4.61 7.59 3.18
C ALA A 179 -3.88 7.30 1.85
N ALA A 180 -3.77 6.04 1.43
CA ALA A 180 -3.10 5.68 0.18
C ALA A 180 -3.84 6.13 -1.09
N PHE A 181 -5.17 6.25 -0.99
CA PHE A 181 -6.04 6.53 -2.14
C PHE A 181 -6.92 7.76 -1.97
N ASN A 182 -6.96 8.35 -0.77
CA ASN A 182 -7.94 9.36 -0.41
C ASN A 182 -9.40 8.87 -0.61
N THR A 183 -9.66 7.59 -0.31
CA THR A 183 -10.96 6.92 -0.53
C THR A 183 -11.47 6.24 0.76
N PRO A 184 -12.10 6.99 1.67
CA PRO A 184 -12.54 6.44 2.95
C PRO A 184 -13.58 5.32 2.79
N LEU A 185 -14.52 5.45 1.85
CA LEU A 185 -15.56 4.44 1.61
C LEU A 185 -14.98 3.12 1.09
N ALA A 186 -14.10 3.18 0.08
CA ALA A 186 -13.43 2.00 -0.46
C ALA A 186 -12.57 1.31 0.60
N SER A 187 -11.92 2.09 1.48
CA SER A 187 -11.15 1.52 2.59
C SER A 187 -12.05 0.77 3.60
N ILE A 188 -13.21 1.34 3.95
CA ILE A 188 -14.17 0.70 4.86
C ILE A 188 -14.64 -0.64 4.30
N THR A 189 -15.11 -0.66 3.05
CA THR A 189 -15.61 -1.89 2.42
C THR A 189 -14.49 -2.91 2.27
N PHE A 190 -13.31 -2.50 1.81
CA PHE A 190 -12.16 -3.40 1.64
C PHE A 190 -11.74 -4.06 2.96
N VAL A 191 -11.65 -3.31 4.07
CA VAL A 191 -11.28 -3.88 5.36
C VAL A 191 -12.36 -4.84 5.88
N LEU A 192 -13.64 -4.50 5.71
CA LEU A 192 -14.74 -5.35 6.15
C LEU A 192 -14.85 -6.64 5.32
N GLU A 193 -14.73 -6.56 4.01
CA GLU A 193 -14.90 -7.69 3.09
C GLU A 193 -13.64 -8.55 3.00
N GLU A 194 -12.48 -7.94 2.78
CA GLU A 194 -11.25 -8.68 2.49
C GLU A 194 -10.48 -9.05 3.75
N ILE A 195 -10.43 -8.21 4.79
CA ILE A 195 -9.65 -8.52 6.00
C ILE A 195 -10.51 -9.22 7.05
N VAL A 196 -11.64 -8.60 7.40
CA VAL A 196 -12.53 -9.06 8.47
C VAL A 196 -13.48 -10.15 7.99
N GLY A 197 -13.97 -10.11 6.75
CA GLY A 197 -14.95 -11.07 6.24
C GLY A 197 -16.31 -11.04 6.95
N ASP A 198 -16.63 -9.95 7.66
CA ASP A 198 -17.89 -9.76 8.40
C ASP A 198 -18.33 -8.29 8.35
N ILE A 199 -19.37 -8.03 7.57
CA ILE A 199 -19.95 -6.71 7.35
C ILE A 199 -20.79 -6.25 8.56
N ASN A 200 -21.17 -7.15 9.46
CA ASN A 200 -21.91 -6.83 10.69
C ASN A 200 -20.99 -6.68 11.91
N SER A 201 -19.69 -6.44 11.67
CA SER A 201 -18.71 -6.31 12.74
C SER A 201 -19.06 -5.17 13.70
N ARG A 202 -19.00 -5.44 15.01
CA ARG A 202 -19.08 -4.41 16.07
C ARG A 202 -17.97 -3.35 15.97
N THR A 203 -17.00 -3.55 15.08
CA THR A 203 -15.85 -2.65 14.87
C THR A 203 -16.05 -1.64 13.72
N ILE A 204 -17.18 -1.71 12.98
CA ILE A 204 -17.47 -0.81 11.85
C ILE A 204 -17.28 0.66 12.23
N GLY A 205 -17.83 1.11 13.36
CA GLY A 205 -17.71 2.51 13.78
C GLY A 205 -16.25 2.97 13.93
N ARG A 206 -15.35 2.10 14.39
CA ARG A 206 -13.92 2.42 14.50
C ARG A 206 -13.22 2.38 13.15
N ILE A 207 -13.61 1.47 12.26
CA ILE A 207 -13.11 1.41 10.87
C ILE A 207 -13.51 2.68 10.11
N VAL A 208 -14.77 3.10 10.23
CA VAL A 208 -15.29 4.35 9.63
C VAL A 208 -14.50 5.54 10.12
N LEU A 209 -14.37 5.70 11.45
CA LEU A 209 -13.58 6.78 12.04
C LEU A 209 -12.13 6.77 11.52
N ALA A 210 -11.48 5.61 11.52
CA ALA A 210 -10.10 5.47 11.08
C ALA A 210 -9.90 5.82 9.61
N SER A 211 -10.81 5.37 8.73
CA SER A 211 -10.79 5.69 7.31
C SER A 211 -10.97 7.18 7.05
N VAL A 212 -11.86 7.85 7.79
CA VAL A 212 -12.05 9.30 7.69
C VAL A 212 -10.79 10.04 8.15
N ILE A 213 -10.19 9.64 9.27
CA ILE A 213 -8.92 10.21 9.75
C ILE A 213 -7.82 10.01 8.70
N GLY A 214 -7.72 8.82 8.11
CA GLY A 214 -6.75 8.53 7.05
C GLY A 214 -6.89 9.46 5.84
N ALA A 215 -8.12 9.63 5.35
CA ALA A 215 -8.43 10.53 4.25
C ALA A 215 -8.12 12.00 4.59
N PHE A 216 -8.48 12.46 5.80
CA PHE A 216 -8.20 13.84 6.23
C PHE A 216 -6.72 14.11 6.44
N VAL A 217 -5.96 13.16 6.99
CA VAL A 217 -4.52 13.30 7.16
C VAL A 217 -3.84 13.41 5.80
N VAL A 218 -4.16 12.52 4.84
CA VAL A 218 -3.55 12.65 3.51
C VAL A 218 -3.97 13.93 2.80
N TYR A 219 -5.23 14.35 2.94
CA TYR A 219 -5.71 15.60 2.40
C TYR A 219 -4.99 16.82 3.00
N ALA A 220 -4.73 16.82 4.31
CA ALA A 220 -4.05 17.92 4.98
C ALA A 220 -2.58 18.07 4.55
N PHE A 221 -1.89 16.96 4.25
CA PHE A 221 -0.47 16.99 3.88
C PHE A 221 -0.21 17.04 2.37
N ILE A 222 -1.05 16.38 1.56
CA ILE A 222 -0.86 16.24 0.10
C ILE A 222 -1.91 17.03 -0.69
N GLY A 223 -3.06 17.33 -0.10
CA GLY A 223 -4.15 18.05 -0.76
C GLY A 223 -5.07 17.16 -1.59
N ARG A 224 -5.75 17.77 -2.57
CA ARG A 224 -6.59 17.05 -3.53
C ARG A 224 -5.70 16.26 -4.50
N GLN A 225 -5.82 14.94 -4.44
CA GLN A 225 -5.07 14.01 -5.30
C GLN A 225 -5.97 12.84 -5.74
N PRO A 226 -6.91 13.03 -6.68
CA PRO A 226 -7.63 11.91 -7.26
C PRO A 226 -6.63 10.97 -7.93
N ALA A 227 -6.79 9.66 -7.75
CA ALA A 227 -5.93 8.69 -8.43
C ALA A 227 -6.09 8.78 -9.95
N PHE A 228 -7.30 9.09 -10.42
CA PHE A 228 -7.63 9.26 -11.83
C PHE A 228 -8.46 10.52 -12.03
N THR A 229 -8.13 11.30 -13.05
CA THR A 229 -9.03 12.32 -13.59
C THR A 229 -9.87 11.68 -14.68
N VAL A 230 -11.19 11.82 -14.60
CA VAL A 230 -12.13 11.31 -15.60
C VAL A 230 -13.03 12.46 -16.07
N PRO A 231 -13.38 12.53 -17.35
CA PRO A 231 -14.29 13.55 -17.86
C PRO A 231 -15.68 13.36 -17.25
N ASN A 232 -16.44 14.45 -17.15
CA ASN A 232 -17.83 14.35 -16.73
C ASN A 232 -18.66 13.66 -17.81
N ILE A 233 -19.54 12.74 -17.41
CA ILE A 233 -20.43 12.04 -18.34
C ILE A 233 -21.83 12.64 -18.15
N ASP A 234 -22.15 13.64 -18.97
CA ASP A 234 -23.39 14.42 -18.81
C ASP A 234 -24.63 13.76 -19.45
N GLN A 235 -24.45 12.74 -20.30
CA GLN A 235 -25.54 12.09 -21.04
C GLN A 235 -25.47 10.57 -20.96
N VAL A 236 -26.08 10.00 -19.92
CA VAL A 236 -26.27 8.55 -19.80
C VAL A 236 -27.55 8.14 -20.54
N THR A 237 -27.38 7.35 -21.59
CA THR A 237 -28.48 6.79 -22.41
C THR A 237 -28.64 5.28 -22.19
N TRP A 238 -29.77 4.71 -22.62
CA TRP A 238 -30.07 3.26 -22.50
C TRP A 238 -29.00 2.33 -23.09
N ILE A 239 -28.26 2.77 -24.12
CA ILE A 239 -27.15 1.98 -24.68
C ILE A 239 -26.05 1.72 -23.63
N HIS A 240 -25.79 2.68 -22.74
CA HIS A 240 -24.78 2.52 -21.70
C HIS A 240 -25.19 1.46 -20.69
N TYR A 241 -26.47 1.44 -20.29
CA TYR A 241 -27.01 0.40 -19.42
C TYR A 241 -26.94 -1.00 -20.05
N PHE A 242 -26.99 -1.11 -21.38
CA PHE A 242 -26.80 -2.38 -22.08
C PHE A 242 -25.32 -2.76 -22.25
N ILE A 243 -24.44 -1.79 -22.55
CA ILE A 243 -23.01 -2.02 -22.77
C ILE A 243 -22.26 -2.31 -21.47
N VAL A 244 -22.61 -1.66 -20.36
CA VAL A 244 -21.91 -1.80 -19.08
C VAL A 244 -21.86 -3.25 -18.58
N PRO A 245 -22.96 -4.04 -18.58
CA PRO A 245 -22.91 -5.46 -18.24
C PRO A 245 -22.00 -6.29 -19.17
N LEU A 246 -21.98 -5.98 -20.47
CA LEU A 246 -21.09 -6.66 -21.43
C LEU A 246 -19.62 -6.33 -21.16
N ALA A 247 -19.31 -5.05 -20.91
CA ALA A 247 -17.98 -4.63 -20.51
C ALA A 247 -17.57 -5.26 -19.17
N ALA A 248 -18.49 -5.36 -18.20
CA ALA A 248 -18.26 -6.02 -16.92
C ALA A 248 -17.99 -7.52 -17.08
N LEU A 249 -18.72 -8.21 -17.97
CA LEU A 249 -18.48 -9.61 -18.29
C LEU A 249 -17.09 -9.81 -18.90
N LEU A 250 -16.72 -8.97 -19.88
CA LEU A 250 -15.39 -9.02 -20.50
C LEU A 250 -14.28 -8.73 -19.49
N ALA A 251 -14.45 -7.69 -18.66
CA ALA A 251 -13.51 -7.37 -17.59
C ALA A 251 -13.38 -8.52 -16.57
N ALA A 252 -14.48 -9.19 -16.22
CA ALA A 252 -14.46 -10.36 -15.34
C ALA A 252 -13.70 -11.54 -15.97
N LEU A 253 -13.93 -11.84 -17.25
CA LEU A 253 -13.20 -12.91 -17.96
C LEU A 253 -11.70 -12.64 -18.04
N VAL A 254 -11.31 -11.40 -18.39
CA VAL A 254 -9.91 -10.96 -18.39
C VAL A 254 -9.33 -11.03 -16.98
N GLY A 255 -10.08 -10.59 -15.97
CA GLY A 255 -9.68 -10.66 -14.56
C GLY A 255 -9.41 -12.09 -14.09
N VAL A 256 -10.28 -13.05 -14.43
CA VAL A 256 -10.08 -14.48 -14.12
C VAL A 256 -8.85 -15.04 -14.82
N ALA A 257 -8.65 -14.71 -16.10
CA ALA A 257 -7.47 -15.12 -16.85
C ALA A 257 -6.18 -14.56 -16.22
N PHE A 258 -6.17 -13.26 -15.88
CA PHE A 258 -5.06 -12.60 -15.22
C PHE A 258 -4.77 -13.22 -13.85
N GLN A 259 -5.78 -13.44 -13.01
CA GLN A 259 -5.62 -14.04 -11.69
C GLN A 259 -5.02 -15.45 -11.78
N ARG A 260 -5.57 -16.32 -12.64
CA ARG A 260 -5.07 -17.68 -12.83
C ARG A 260 -3.65 -17.69 -13.40
N GLY A 261 -3.38 -16.82 -14.38
CA GLY A 261 -2.06 -16.65 -14.99
C GLY A 261 -1.03 -16.20 -13.97
N ALA A 262 -1.30 -15.11 -13.25
CA ALA A 262 -0.42 -14.54 -12.23
C ALA A 262 -0.12 -15.53 -11.09
N LEU A 263 -1.14 -16.25 -10.61
CA LEU A 263 -0.95 -17.29 -9.58
C LEU A 263 -0.14 -18.47 -10.10
N SER A 264 -0.39 -18.92 -11.34
CA SER A 264 0.36 -20.00 -11.96
C SER A 264 1.83 -19.62 -12.16
N LEU A 265 2.11 -18.42 -12.66
CA LEU A 265 3.46 -17.88 -12.79
C LEU A 265 4.15 -17.79 -11.43
N ARG A 266 3.45 -17.25 -10.41
CA ARG A 266 3.97 -17.17 -9.05
C ARG A 266 4.33 -18.55 -8.49
N MET A 267 3.50 -19.57 -8.72
CA MET A 267 3.77 -20.93 -8.25
C MET A 267 5.00 -21.52 -8.95
N LYS A 268 5.10 -21.41 -10.29
CA LYS A 268 6.28 -21.83 -11.05
C LYS A 268 7.54 -21.11 -10.58
N TRP A 269 7.45 -19.80 -10.35
CA TRP A 269 8.55 -18.97 -9.87
C TRP A 269 8.99 -19.28 -8.42
N ARG A 270 8.09 -19.81 -7.59
CA ARG A 270 8.44 -20.29 -6.25
C ARG A 270 9.09 -21.67 -6.24
N GLN A 271 8.82 -22.49 -7.26
CA GLN A 271 9.34 -23.86 -7.37
C GLN A 271 10.67 -23.94 -8.12
N GLN A 272 11.01 -22.95 -8.95
CA GLN A 272 12.31 -22.89 -9.61
C GLN A 272 13.46 -22.80 -8.57
N LYS A 273 14.60 -23.40 -8.90
CA LYS A 273 15.81 -23.42 -8.05
C LYS A 273 16.98 -22.62 -8.63
N ARG A 274 16.82 -22.02 -9.82
CA ARG A 274 17.89 -21.34 -10.56
C ARG A 274 18.20 -19.95 -10.01
N VAL A 275 17.19 -19.23 -9.58
CA VAL A 275 17.27 -17.85 -9.09
C VAL A 275 17.00 -17.87 -7.59
N SER A 276 17.99 -17.41 -6.82
CA SER A 276 17.82 -17.28 -5.37
C SER A 276 16.77 -16.21 -5.03
N ARG A 277 16.21 -16.29 -3.82
CA ARG A 277 15.24 -15.30 -3.34
C ARG A 277 15.78 -13.87 -3.36
N PHE A 278 17.08 -13.71 -3.13
CA PHE A 278 17.77 -12.43 -3.22
C PHE A 278 17.70 -11.81 -4.62
N TRP A 279 17.93 -12.59 -5.69
CA TRP A 279 17.93 -12.08 -7.07
C TRP A 279 16.54 -12.02 -7.71
N SER A 280 15.53 -12.61 -7.07
CA SER A 280 14.17 -12.64 -7.59
C SER A 280 13.60 -11.26 -7.94
N PRO A 281 13.76 -10.19 -7.13
CA PRO A 281 13.30 -8.86 -7.50
C PRO A 281 14.04 -8.30 -8.72
N SER A 282 15.35 -8.51 -8.82
CA SER A 282 16.17 -8.04 -9.94
C SER A 282 15.75 -8.66 -11.28
N VAL A 283 15.35 -9.93 -11.29
CA VAL A 283 14.82 -10.54 -12.52
C VAL A 283 13.47 -9.94 -12.90
N ALA A 284 12.56 -9.75 -11.94
CA ALA A 284 11.28 -9.07 -12.20
C ALA A 284 11.49 -7.62 -12.67
N ALA A 285 12.49 -6.94 -12.12
CA ALA A 285 12.89 -5.59 -12.51
C ALA A 285 13.42 -5.53 -13.94
N LEU A 286 14.22 -6.52 -14.37
CA LEU A 286 14.66 -6.63 -15.75
C LEU A 286 13.46 -6.75 -16.71
N PHE A 287 12.50 -7.63 -16.41
CA PHE A 287 11.28 -7.75 -17.22
C PHE A 287 10.46 -6.46 -17.24
N THR A 288 10.31 -5.81 -16.09
CA THR A 288 9.62 -4.53 -15.99
C THR A 288 10.32 -3.45 -16.80
N TRP A 289 11.66 -3.41 -16.75
CA TRP A 289 12.46 -2.46 -17.51
C TRP A 289 12.35 -2.67 -19.01
N VAL A 290 12.44 -3.91 -19.48
CA VAL A 290 12.26 -4.24 -20.90
C VAL A 290 10.87 -3.80 -21.36
N LEU A 291 9.81 -4.20 -20.65
CA LEU A 291 8.44 -3.81 -21.01
C LEU A 291 8.22 -2.30 -20.94
N GLY A 292 8.78 -1.63 -19.93
CA GLY A 292 8.62 -0.20 -19.75
C GLY A 292 9.39 0.63 -20.77
N VAL A 293 10.61 0.22 -21.12
CA VAL A 293 11.36 0.85 -22.21
C VAL A 293 10.67 0.60 -23.55
N THR A 294 10.20 -0.61 -23.83
CA THR A 294 9.44 -0.88 -25.05
C THR A 294 8.18 -0.01 -25.11
N GLY A 295 7.41 0.08 -24.02
CA GLY A 295 6.24 0.96 -23.93
C GLY A 295 6.61 2.42 -24.16
N TYR A 296 7.70 2.89 -23.55
CA TYR A 296 8.20 4.26 -23.74
C TYR A 296 8.63 4.54 -25.18
N LEU A 297 9.33 3.63 -25.84
CA LEU A 297 9.74 3.79 -27.23
C LEU A 297 8.55 3.84 -28.20
N LEU A 298 7.48 3.11 -27.89
CA LEU A 298 6.28 3.06 -28.72
C LEU A 298 5.34 4.25 -28.49
N THR A 299 5.24 4.74 -27.26
CA THR A 299 4.18 5.68 -26.86
C THR A 299 4.69 7.01 -26.29
N GLY A 300 5.97 7.09 -25.94
CA GLY A 300 6.56 8.19 -25.18
C GLY A 300 6.13 8.25 -23.71
N LYS A 301 5.43 7.21 -23.21
CA LYS A 301 4.83 7.17 -21.86
C LYS A 301 5.58 6.25 -20.92
N LEU A 302 5.50 6.55 -19.62
CA LEU A 302 6.21 5.80 -18.57
C LEU A 302 5.30 4.85 -17.79
N GLY A 303 4.07 4.61 -18.25
CA GLY A 303 2.98 4.03 -17.45
C GLY A 303 3.20 2.61 -16.94
N VAL A 304 4.19 1.91 -17.49
CA VAL A 304 4.65 0.60 -16.98
C VAL A 304 5.53 0.75 -15.73
N PHE A 305 6.24 1.86 -15.59
CA PHE A 305 7.09 2.14 -14.44
C PHE A 305 6.27 2.70 -13.27
N SER A 306 6.53 2.20 -12.07
CA SER A 306 5.87 2.63 -10.84
C SER A 306 4.34 2.42 -10.87
N LEU A 307 3.54 3.45 -10.58
CA LEU A 307 2.08 3.38 -10.44
C LEU A 307 1.30 3.45 -11.77
N GLY A 308 1.82 4.17 -12.77
CA GLY A 308 1.16 4.33 -14.07
C GLY A 308 -0.12 5.18 -14.10
N TYR A 309 -0.50 5.84 -13.01
CA TYR A 309 -1.79 6.55 -12.90
C TYR A 309 -1.92 7.79 -13.81
N GLU A 310 -0.84 8.49 -14.11
CA GLU A 310 -0.86 9.65 -15.01
C GLU A 310 -1.23 9.25 -16.43
N ASP A 311 -0.60 8.17 -16.94
CA ASP A 311 -0.88 7.67 -18.29
C ASP A 311 -2.26 7.01 -18.37
N LEU A 312 -2.68 6.28 -17.33
CA LEU A 312 -4.04 5.75 -17.26
C LEU A 312 -5.08 6.87 -17.24
N SER A 313 -4.81 7.97 -16.53
CA SER A 313 -5.68 9.15 -16.57
C SER A 313 -5.75 9.74 -17.97
N GLN A 314 -4.63 9.85 -18.70
CA GLN A 314 -4.64 10.35 -20.08
C GLN A 314 -5.46 9.44 -21.00
N VAL A 315 -5.37 8.12 -20.85
CA VAL A 315 -6.22 7.16 -21.59
C VAL A 315 -7.70 7.39 -21.29
N LEU A 316 -8.06 7.50 -20.01
CA LEU A 316 -9.46 7.71 -19.59
C LEU A 316 -10.04 9.06 -20.05
N ASN A 317 -9.20 10.05 -20.31
CA ASN A 317 -9.61 11.34 -20.89
C ASN A 317 -9.60 11.34 -22.43
N GLY A 318 -9.23 10.24 -23.08
CA GLY A 318 -9.13 10.17 -24.54
C GLY A 318 -7.89 10.88 -25.13
N HIS A 319 -6.90 11.19 -24.29
CA HIS A 319 -5.67 11.90 -24.68
C HIS A 319 -4.54 10.93 -25.09
N PHE A 320 -4.86 9.64 -25.30
CA PHE A 320 -3.90 8.64 -25.72
C PHE A 320 -4.05 8.41 -27.22
N LEU A 321 -3.00 8.74 -27.98
CA LEU A 321 -2.90 8.36 -29.39
C LEU A 321 -2.53 6.88 -29.42
N TRP A 322 -3.49 6.03 -29.76
CA TRP A 322 -3.29 4.60 -30.01
C TRP A 322 -2.50 4.36 -31.30
#